data_AF-A0A177KWN7-F1
#
_entry.id   AF-A0A177KWN7-F1
#
_cell.length_a   1.000
_cell.length_b   1.000
_cell.length_c   1.000
_cell.angle_alpha   90.00
_cell.angle_beta   90.00
_cell.angle_gamma   90.00
#
_symmetry.space_group_name_H-M   'P 1'
#
loop_
_entity.id
_entity.type
_entity.pdbx_description
1 polymer ?
#
loop_
_entity_poly.entity_id
_entity_poly.type
_entity_poly.pdbx_seq_one_letter_code
_entity_poly.pdbx_strand_id
1 'polypeptide(L)'
;MLEFNSEFKEPLPEHEVIRATTSAERAWTAKSDAKANEEAIAEGYPGAGYNLKNTTIIQWLDITSEEQVHLRTIIDGNEKRRRKRERDKLAFREKHGSVSREEYLEQQKEKMEDKLWQLKHALKRHPKATKPELASLLDIHRSHLYRLMKKL
;
A
#
# COMPACT_ATOMS: atom_id res chain seq x y z
N MET A 1 -37.60 -6.26 -25.63
CA MET A 1 -36.21 -5.74 -25.70
C MET A 1 -36.11 -4.56 -26.65
N LEU A 2 -36.53 -4.68 -27.92
CA LEU A 2 -36.54 -3.53 -28.85
C LEU A 2 -37.52 -2.42 -28.42
N GLU A 3 -38.71 -2.79 -27.96
CA GLU A 3 -39.68 -1.83 -27.38
C GLU A 3 -39.06 -1.06 -26.20
N PHE A 4 -38.49 -1.76 -25.23
CA PHE A 4 -37.82 -1.12 -24.09
C PHE A 4 -36.67 -0.20 -24.53
N ASN A 5 -35.86 -0.60 -25.52
CA ASN A 5 -34.79 0.27 -26.03
C ASN A 5 -35.34 1.56 -26.65
N SER A 6 -36.52 1.51 -27.28
CA SER A 6 -37.15 2.68 -27.90
C SER A 6 -37.66 3.72 -26.89
N GLU A 7 -37.79 3.35 -25.62
CA GLU A 7 -38.20 4.25 -24.53
C GLU A 7 -37.04 5.15 -24.03
N PHE A 8 -35.79 4.82 -24.37
CA PHE A 8 -34.64 5.63 -23.96
C PHE A 8 -34.57 6.95 -24.74
N LYS A 9 -34.03 7.98 -24.08
CA LYS A 9 -33.79 9.30 -24.71
C LYS A 9 -32.89 9.20 -25.94
N GLU A 10 -31.92 8.30 -25.89
CA GLU A 10 -30.98 8.00 -26.97
C GLU A 10 -30.95 6.48 -27.16
N PRO A 11 -31.85 5.93 -28.00
CA PRO A 11 -31.94 4.49 -28.21
C PRO A 11 -30.73 3.99 -28.99
N LEU A 12 -30.26 2.80 -28.64
CA LEU A 12 -29.21 2.14 -29.43
C LEU A 12 -29.76 1.68 -30.79
N PRO A 13 -28.91 1.59 -31.83
CA PRO A 13 -29.27 0.96 -33.08
C PRO A 13 -29.78 -0.47 -32.88
N GLU A 14 -30.83 -0.87 -33.61
CA GLU A 14 -31.49 -2.18 -33.46
C GLU A 14 -30.50 -3.36 -33.44
N HIS A 15 -29.56 -3.37 -34.38
CA HIS A 15 -28.55 -4.42 -34.49
C HIS A 15 -27.66 -4.53 -33.23
N GLU A 16 -27.37 -3.40 -32.58
CA GLU A 16 -26.59 -3.36 -31.35
C GLU A 16 -27.40 -3.86 -30.16
N VAL A 17 -28.68 -3.50 -30.09
CA VAL A 17 -29.62 -4.01 -29.08
C VAL A 17 -29.69 -5.52 -29.17
N ILE A 18 -29.92 -6.06 -30.37
CA ILE A 18 -29.98 -7.51 -30.60
C ILE A 18 -28.67 -8.17 -30.17
N ARG A 19 -27.52 -7.64 -30.62
CA ARG A 19 -26.21 -8.19 -30.29
C ARG A 19 -25.96 -8.23 -28.77
N ALA A 20 -26.21 -7.12 -28.08
CA ALA A 20 -26.01 -7.01 -26.64
C ALA A 20 -26.93 -7.95 -25.87
N THR A 21 -28.20 -8.03 -26.28
CA THR A 21 -29.21 -8.91 -25.69
C THR A 21 -28.83 -10.37 -25.83
N THR A 22 -28.55 -10.83 -27.05
CA THR A 22 -28.17 -12.22 -27.30
C THR A 22 -26.88 -12.59 -26.57
N SER A 23 -25.92 -11.67 -26.48
CA SER A 23 -24.72 -11.88 -25.66
C SER A 23 -25.06 -12.09 -24.19
N ALA A 24 -25.91 -11.23 -23.62
CA ALA A 24 -26.34 -11.31 -22.22
C ALA A 24 -27.11 -12.61 -21.93
N GLU A 25 -28.02 -13.01 -22.82
CA GLU A 25 -28.76 -14.27 -22.73
C GLU A 25 -27.81 -15.46 -22.74
N ARG A 26 -26.86 -15.52 -23.68
CA ARG A 26 -25.87 -16.61 -23.74
C ARG A 26 -25.02 -16.69 -22.47
N ALA A 27 -24.57 -15.55 -21.96
CA ALA A 27 -23.79 -15.52 -20.72
C ALA A 27 -24.62 -15.96 -19.51
N TRP A 28 -25.90 -15.58 -19.47
CA TRP A 28 -26.84 -16.03 -18.44
C TRP A 28 -27.07 -17.55 -18.50
N THR A 29 -27.40 -18.07 -19.68
CA THR A 29 -27.59 -19.52 -19.88
C THR A 29 -26.36 -20.31 -19.46
N ALA A 30 -25.17 -19.88 -19.87
CA ALA A 30 -23.92 -20.53 -19.48
C ALA A 30 -23.70 -20.50 -17.95
N LYS A 31 -23.98 -19.37 -17.31
CA LYS A 31 -23.84 -19.22 -15.85
C LYS A 31 -24.85 -20.08 -15.06
N SER A 32 -26.05 -20.27 -15.61
CA SER A 32 -27.10 -21.09 -14.99
C SER A 32 -26.95 -22.59 -15.24
N ASP A 33 -26.07 -22.99 -16.17
CA ASP A 33 -25.77 -24.40 -16.44
C ASP A 33 -24.68 -24.92 -15.49
N ALA A 34 -25.02 -25.93 -14.68
CA ALA A 34 -24.12 -26.49 -13.69
C ALA A 34 -22.86 -27.12 -14.31
N LYS A 35 -23.03 -27.83 -15.44
CA LYS A 35 -21.92 -28.50 -16.12
C LYS A 35 -20.97 -27.46 -16.73
N ALA A 36 -21.50 -26.46 -17.42
CA ALA A 36 -20.69 -25.37 -17.96
C ALA A 36 -19.92 -24.63 -16.86
N ASN A 37 -20.56 -24.42 -15.70
CA ASN A 37 -19.93 -23.77 -14.56
C ASN A 37 -18.81 -24.60 -13.94
N GLU A 38 -19.01 -25.91 -13.78
CA GLU A 38 -17.96 -26.84 -13.32
C GLU A 38 -16.76 -26.88 -14.29
N GLU A 39 -17.02 -26.93 -15.60
CA GLU A 39 -15.98 -26.88 -16.64
C GLU A 39 -15.17 -25.57 -16.57
N ALA A 40 -15.85 -24.42 -16.46
CA ALA A 40 -15.20 -23.13 -16.34
C ALA A 40 -14.31 -23.02 -15.09
N ILE A 41 -14.78 -23.55 -13.95
CA ILE A 41 -13.99 -23.60 -12.71
C ILE A 41 -12.78 -24.52 -12.87
N ALA A 42 -12.93 -25.67 -13.53
CA ALA A 42 -11.83 -26.59 -13.81
C ALA A 42 -10.74 -25.95 -14.69
N GLU A 43 -11.13 -25.07 -15.61
CA GLU A 43 -10.21 -24.26 -16.43
C GLU A 43 -9.56 -23.09 -15.67
N GLY A 44 -10.02 -22.79 -14.45
CA GLY A 44 -9.48 -21.75 -13.59
C GLY A 44 -10.22 -20.41 -13.65
N TYR A 45 -11.41 -20.37 -14.26
CA TYR A 45 -12.31 -19.21 -14.17
C TYR A 45 -13.12 -19.23 -12.86
N PRO A 46 -13.61 -18.08 -12.37
CA PRO A 46 -14.50 -18.04 -11.21
C PRO A 46 -15.85 -18.75 -11.44
N GLY A 47 -16.26 -18.93 -12.70
CA GLY A 47 -17.49 -19.59 -13.11
C GLY A 47 -17.78 -19.39 -14.60
N ALA A 48 -18.87 -19.97 -15.08
CA ALA A 48 -19.33 -19.80 -16.45
C ALA A 48 -20.01 -18.44 -16.69
N GLY A 49 -20.07 -18.02 -17.96
CA GLY A 49 -20.61 -16.73 -18.37
C GLY A 49 -19.54 -15.67 -18.58
N TYR A 50 -19.79 -14.44 -18.12
CA TYR A 50 -18.89 -13.31 -18.34
C TYR A 50 -17.64 -13.37 -17.46
N ASN A 51 -16.50 -13.65 -18.08
CA ASN A 51 -15.16 -13.61 -17.47
C ASN A 51 -14.34 -12.46 -18.07
N LEU A 52 -14.73 -11.23 -17.75
CA LEU A 52 -14.07 -10.02 -18.26
C LEU A 52 -12.72 -9.80 -17.59
N LYS A 53 -11.74 -9.34 -18.38
CA LYS A 53 -10.46 -8.89 -17.84
C LYS A 53 -10.67 -7.56 -17.13
N ASN A 54 -9.96 -7.35 -16.01
CA ASN A 54 -9.93 -6.06 -15.33
C ASN A 54 -9.62 -4.90 -16.30
N THR A 55 -8.70 -5.10 -17.23
CA THR A 55 -8.34 -4.10 -18.24
C THR A 55 -9.52 -3.67 -19.09
N THR A 56 -10.40 -4.60 -19.46
CA THR A 56 -11.61 -4.32 -20.24
C THR A 56 -12.60 -3.51 -19.43
N ILE A 57 -12.83 -3.88 -18.17
CA ILE A 57 -13.76 -3.16 -17.29
C ILE A 57 -13.25 -1.74 -17.00
N ILE A 58 -11.95 -1.60 -16.71
CA ILE A 58 -11.31 -0.30 -16.48
C ILE A 58 -11.49 0.61 -17.68
N GLN A 59 -11.27 0.09 -18.89
CA GLN A 59 -11.44 0.87 -20.12
C GLN A 59 -12.90 1.24 -20.38
N TRP A 60 -13.84 0.31 -20.22
CA TRP A 60 -15.26 0.58 -20.49
C TRP A 60 -15.90 1.58 -19.54
N LEU A 61 -15.41 1.60 -18.30
CA LEU A 61 -15.95 2.46 -17.25
C LEU A 61 -15.04 3.68 -16.98
N ASP A 62 -14.00 3.87 -17.79
CA ASP A 62 -12.97 4.92 -17.64
C ASP A 62 -12.46 5.05 -16.20
N ILE A 63 -12.20 3.91 -15.54
CA ILE A 63 -11.77 3.88 -14.13
C ILE A 63 -10.36 4.45 -14.01
N THR A 64 -10.24 5.55 -13.29
CA THR A 64 -8.99 6.27 -13.10
C THR A 64 -8.01 5.51 -12.19
N SER A 65 -6.74 5.94 -12.19
CA SER A 65 -5.73 5.34 -11.30
C SER A 65 -6.03 5.67 -9.83
N GLU A 66 -6.60 6.84 -9.58
CA GLU A 66 -7.02 7.32 -8.27
C GLU A 66 -8.15 6.47 -7.70
N GLU A 67 -9.19 6.18 -8.50
CA GLU A 67 -10.30 5.31 -8.08
C GLU A 67 -9.83 3.89 -7.79
N GLN A 68 -8.91 3.35 -8.60
CA GLN A 68 -8.36 2.00 -8.40
C GLN A 68 -7.73 1.79 -7.02
N VAL A 69 -7.21 2.85 -6.37
CA VAL A 69 -6.69 2.77 -5.00
C VAL A 69 -7.77 2.33 -4.01
N HIS A 70 -9.02 2.72 -4.25
CA HIS A 70 -10.18 2.40 -3.41
C HIS A 70 -10.87 1.09 -3.81
N LEU A 71 -10.59 0.54 -5.00
CA LEU A 71 -11.21 -0.69 -5.48
C LEU A 71 -10.55 -1.95 -4.92
N ARG A 72 -11.36 -2.98 -4.64
CA ARG A 72 -10.84 -4.25 -4.10
C ARG A 72 -10.17 -5.11 -5.17
N THR A 73 -10.85 -5.29 -6.32
CA THR A 73 -10.49 -6.29 -7.33
C THR A 73 -10.27 -5.72 -8.73
N ILE A 74 -11.00 -4.69 -9.14
CA ILE A 74 -10.91 -4.06 -10.48
C ILE A 74 -9.74 -3.06 -10.46
N ILE A 75 -8.53 -3.60 -10.57
CA ILE A 75 -7.28 -2.83 -10.55
C ILE A 75 -6.35 -3.30 -11.68
N ASP A 76 -5.50 -2.41 -12.12
CA ASP A 76 -4.49 -2.66 -13.15
C ASP A 76 -3.20 -3.29 -12.57
N GLY A 77 -2.23 -3.50 -13.46
CA GLY A 77 -0.91 -4.02 -13.07
C GLY A 77 -0.07 -3.03 -12.25
N ASN A 78 -0.30 -1.73 -12.37
CA ASN A 78 0.44 -0.71 -11.61
C ASN A 78 0.01 -0.71 -10.15
N GLU A 79 -1.29 -0.67 -9.89
CA GLU A 79 -1.86 -0.70 -8.55
C GLU A 79 -1.58 -2.04 -7.87
N LYS A 80 -1.66 -3.16 -8.59
CA LYS A 80 -1.26 -4.48 -8.08
C LYS A 80 0.20 -4.47 -7.59
N ARG A 81 1.11 -3.90 -8.39
CA ARG A 81 2.54 -3.78 -8.02
C ARG A 81 2.74 -2.84 -6.83
N ARG A 82 1.99 -1.72 -6.76
CA ARG A 82 2.04 -0.79 -5.64
C ARG A 82 1.66 -1.47 -4.32
N ARG A 83 0.51 -2.17 -4.30
CA ARG A 83 0.06 -2.94 -3.13
C ARG A 83 1.06 -4.01 -2.70
N LYS A 84 1.66 -4.73 -3.65
CA LYS A 84 2.70 -5.71 -3.35
C LYS A 84 3.92 -5.05 -2.68
N ARG A 85 4.41 -3.94 -3.23
CA ARG A 85 5.55 -3.19 -2.66
C ARG A 85 5.29 -2.74 -1.23
N GLU A 86 4.11 -2.19 -0.94
CA GLU A 86 3.77 -1.78 0.43
C GLU A 86 3.67 -2.96 1.40
N ARG A 87 3.08 -4.08 0.97
CA ARG A 87 3.02 -5.31 1.79
C ARG A 87 4.41 -5.86 2.07
N ASP A 88 5.25 -5.96 1.04
CA ASP A 88 6.61 -6.51 1.17
C ASP A 88 7.46 -5.61 2.09
N LYS A 89 7.29 -4.29 1.98
CA LYS A 89 7.96 -3.31 2.84
C LYS A 89 7.55 -3.45 4.31
N LEU A 90 6.27 -3.69 4.58
CA LEU A 90 5.77 -3.91 5.94
C LEU A 90 6.30 -5.23 6.51
N ALA A 91 6.17 -6.33 5.75
CA ALA A 91 6.69 -7.64 6.15
C ALA A 91 8.20 -7.63 6.40
N PHE A 92 8.97 -6.89 5.59
CA PHE A 92 10.40 -6.71 5.82
C PHE A 92 10.67 -6.00 7.16
N ARG A 93 9.93 -4.94 7.48
CA ARG A 93 10.07 -4.22 8.75
C ARG A 93 9.76 -5.10 9.96
N GLU A 94 8.65 -5.84 9.90
CA GLU A 94 8.25 -6.78 10.96
C GLU A 94 9.31 -7.87 11.18
N LYS A 95 9.79 -8.50 10.11
CA LYS A 95 10.82 -9.55 10.20
C LYS A 95 12.14 -9.07 10.80
N HIS A 96 12.54 -7.84 10.49
CA HIS A 96 13.81 -7.28 10.95
C HIS A 96 13.70 -6.49 12.25
N GLY A 97 12.53 -6.50 12.92
CA GLY A 97 12.30 -5.70 14.14
C GLY A 97 12.56 -4.21 13.91
N SER A 98 12.32 -3.73 12.69
CA SER A 98 12.57 -2.34 12.32
C SER A 98 11.55 -1.47 13.03
N VAL A 99 12.01 -0.73 14.05
CA VAL A 99 11.18 0.25 14.75
C VAL A 99 10.65 1.30 13.78
N SER A 100 9.49 1.85 14.08
CA SER A 100 8.95 2.96 13.31
C SER A 100 9.94 4.12 13.32
N ARG A 101 9.84 5.03 12.33
CA ARG A 101 10.73 6.21 12.32
C ARG A 101 10.55 7.05 13.59
N GLU A 102 9.34 7.10 14.12
CA GLU A 102 9.01 7.83 15.35
C GLU A 102 9.66 7.18 16.57
N GLU A 103 9.51 5.86 16.71
CA GLU A 103 10.16 5.08 17.77
C GLU A 103 11.69 5.20 17.71
N TYR A 104 12.26 5.12 16.50
CA TYR A 104 13.71 5.33 16.31
C TYR A 104 14.14 6.71 16.79
N LEU A 105 13.39 7.76 16.41
CA LEU A 105 13.71 9.14 16.82
C LEU A 105 13.59 9.32 18.33
N GLU A 106 12.59 8.70 18.97
CA GLU A 106 12.41 8.77 20.41
C GLU A 106 13.55 8.06 21.16
N GLN A 107 13.92 6.85 20.73
CA GLN A 107 15.10 6.16 21.26
C GLN A 107 16.39 6.97 21.10
N GLN A 108 16.54 7.71 19.99
CA GLN A 108 17.69 8.60 19.80
C GLN A 108 17.65 9.82 20.72
N LYS A 109 16.46 10.36 21.02
CA LYS A 109 16.32 11.44 22.00
C LYS A 109 16.66 10.96 23.41
N GLU A 110 16.11 9.83 23.84
CA GLU A 110 16.40 9.25 25.17
C GLU A 110 17.91 9.03 25.36
N LYS A 111 18.58 8.42 24.38
CA LYS A 111 20.05 8.23 24.42
C LYS A 111 20.80 9.56 24.51
N MET A 112 20.33 10.59 23.83
CA MET A 112 20.93 11.92 23.88
C MET A 112 20.69 12.60 25.24
N GLU A 113 19.50 12.46 25.82
CA GLU A 113 19.17 13.00 27.15
C GLU A 113 19.97 12.32 28.26
N ASP A 114 20.11 10.99 28.21
CA ASP A 114 20.98 10.24 29.13
C ASP A 114 22.43 10.72 29.04
N LYS A 115 22.96 10.91 27.82
CA LYS A 115 24.31 11.45 27.63
C LYS A 115 24.45 12.91 28.10
N LEU A 116 23.42 13.74 27.96
CA LEU A 116 23.40 15.10 28.52
C LEU A 116 23.40 15.06 30.05
N TRP A 117 22.64 14.15 30.65
CA TRP A 117 22.60 13.95 32.10
C TRP A 117 23.97 13.51 32.63
N GLN A 118 24.61 12.53 31.99
CA GLN A 118 25.96 12.08 32.34
C GLN A 118 26.98 13.23 32.25
N LEU A 119 26.91 14.05 31.20
CA LEU A 119 27.77 15.22 31.04
C LEU A 119 27.57 16.26 32.15
N LYS A 120 26.32 16.55 32.54
CA LYS A 120 26.01 17.46 33.67
C LYS A 120 26.64 16.97 34.98
N HIS A 121 26.57 15.68 35.26
CA HIS A 121 27.19 15.11 36.47
C HIS A 121 28.71 15.08 36.40
N ALA A 122 29.29 14.77 35.23
CA ALA A 122 30.73 14.81 35.04
C ALA A 122 31.30 16.21 35.27
N LEU A 123 30.63 17.26 34.79
CA LEU A 123 31.01 18.66 35.02
C LEU A 123 30.96 19.04 36.50
N LYS A 124 29.96 18.54 37.25
CA LYS A 124 29.85 18.78 38.70
C LYS A 124 30.93 18.07 39.51
N ARG A 125 31.23 16.81 39.18
CA ARG A 125 32.20 15.98 39.91
C ARG A 125 33.65 16.35 39.58
N HIS A 126 33.91 16.81 38.36
CA HIS A 126 35.24 17.16 37.88
C HIS A 126 35.27 18.57 37.30
N PRO A 127 35.18 19.63 38.15
CA PRO A 127 35.05 21.02 37.69
C PRO A 127 36.29 21.55 36.94
N LYS A 128 37.44 20.89 37.08
CA LYS A 128 38.70 21.25 36.40
C LYS A 128 39.04 20.35 35.21
N ALA A 129 38.22 19.34 34.90
CA ALA A 129 38.51 18.42 33.81
C ALA A 129 38.50 19.15 32.46
N THR A 130 39.45 18.81 31.61
CA THR A 130 39.51 19.38 30.25
C THR A 130 38.47 18.74 29.34
N LYS A 131 38.07 19.43 28.26
CA LYS A 131 37.09 18.87 27.30
C LYS A 131 37.53 17.51 26.71
N PRO A 132 38.82 17.29 26.36
CA PRO A 132 39.29 15.96 25.97
C PRO A 132 39.13 14.90 27.07
N GLU A 133 39.43 15.25 28.33
CA GLU A 133 39.25 14.34 29.47
C GLU A 133 37.77 13.98 29.70
N LEU A 134 36.86 14.95 29.58
CA LEU A 134 35.41 14.69 29.69
C LEU A 134 34.90 13.78 28.56
N ALA A 135 35.42 13.93 27.34
CA ALA A 135 35.10 13.03 26.22
C ALA A 135 35.59 11.60 26.50
N SER A 136 36.81 11.45 27.02
CA SER A 136 37.35 10.14 27.44
C SER A 136 36.57 9.52 28.59
N LEU A 137 36.14 10.32 29.58
CA LEU A 137 35.37 9.86 30.74
C LEU A 137 33.97 9.32 30.34
N LEU A 138 33.35 9.94 29.33
CA LEU A 138 32.00 9.60 28.87
C LEU A 138 31.98 8.56 27.74
N ASP A 139 33.16 8.09 27.33
CA ASP A 139 33.40 7.20 26.19
C ASP A 139 32.72 7.71 24.90
N ILE A 140 32.94 8.99 24.59
CA ILE A 140 32.39 9.62 23.38
C ILE A 140 33.46 10.39 22.62
N HIS A 141 33.31 10.44 21.29
CA HIS A 141 34.19 11.24 20.45
C HIS A 141 34.03 12.74 20.76
N ARG A 142 35.12 13.52 20.65
CA ARG A 142 35.15 14.95 20.96
C ARG A 142 34.09 15.75 20.21
N SER A 143 33.87 15.44 18.92
CA SER A 143 32.82 16.10 18.12
C SER A 143 31.41 15.86 18.67
N HIS A 144 31.15 14.71 19.27
CA HIS A 144 29.88 14.43 19.94
C HIS A 144 29.76 15.22 21.24
N LEU A 145 30.83 15.27 22.05
CA LEU A 145 30.88 16.09 23.25
C LEU A 145 30.57 17.57 22.96
N TYR A 146 31.20 18.17 21.95
CA TYR A 146 30.94 19.57 21.59
C TYR A 146 29.48 19.82 21.19
N ARG A 147 28.86 18.85 20.51
CA ARG A 147 27.44 18.93 20.14
C ARG A 147 26.52 18.82 21.35
N LEU A 148 26.86 17.98 22.33
CA LEU A 148 26.13 17.90 23.60
C LEU A 148 26.28 19.19 24.42
N MET A 149 27.50 19.75 24.49
CA MET A 149 27.75 21.02 25.17
C MET A 149 26.98 22.20 24.56
N LYS A 150 26.71 22.19 23.25
CA LYS A 150 25.89 23.22 22.59
C LYS A 150 24.40 23.13 22.97
N LYS A 151 23.95 21.96 23.46
CA LYS A 151 22.57 21.70 23.87
C LYS A 151 22.33 21.83 25.38
N LEU A 152 23.40 22.03 26.14
CA LEU A 152 23.37 22.33 27.57
C LEU A 152 22.95 23.78 27.81
#